data_AF-A0A524CCW7-F1
#
_entry.id   AF-A0A524CCW7-F1
#
_cell.length_a   1.000
_cell.length_b   1.000
_cell.length_c   1.000
_cell.angle_alpha   90.00
_cell.angle_beta   90.00
_cell.angle_gamma   90.00
#
_symmetry.space_group_name_H-M   'P 1'
#
loop_
_entity.id
_entity.type
_entity.pdbx_description
1 polymer ?
#
loop_
_entity_poly.entity_id
_entity_poly.type
_entity_poly.pdbx_seq_one_letter_code
_entity_poly.pdbx_strand_id
1 'polypeptide(L)'
;MNWIIKVYKIAGKISIFNKIGSKIRSKRLMNALKFYNYYNESHTLITSNEVGAGTVFIFLLTFISCNLILFGFNYLISLLISLIFALILSRKIYSYIINQFRFRYLNSLQFLDLVYQDFLIIINSTNSIFDAIDFIAHSNYPIISRNFKDMIKLINSGRKPEKILFKYVNSLPNQTFKERMVDLINYDNKIAHITKKNQEFSIELSSKYQEYTKQLDTRMTILIGVNVFTPILTVITFSFYVSVNNYLIVLLLPFHLFLLLILKKTLLKREFFILGEKDFTSNEFDELTLFLSAFANYLEMNNAPEISLIKAVKTHSEIINSKLLKISSNLISKNYHMEKFWEYLIHNMENKQSKVLLNLVKRMLKKSSTETGTRLKNIIHNININKQYIEKRKVLLKSLQFKVLILLFVLGGLMGVMTNIIPFFSQFFLIMNNGSFTEIVFPQQDIFTLLPIAFTLGSILFITAKIITKAIKLRNSLFYSLIVLLVYLLVMYLIDFYLL
;
A
#
# COMPACT_ATOMS: atom_id res chain seq x y z
N MET A 1 12.71 -14.71 16.47
CA MET A 1 11.82 -13.87 17.32
C MET A 1 12.22 -12.40 17.15
N ASN A 2 11.32 -11.52 16.69
CA ASN A 2 11.65 -10.12 16.37
C ASN A 2 12.21 -9.37 17.58
N TRP A 3 13.38 -8.74 17.44
CA TRP A 3 14.03 -7.92 18.48
C TRP A 3 13.09 -6.90 19.13
N ILE A 4 12.19 -6.30 18.33
CA ILE A 4 11.18 -5.35 18.80
C ILE A 4 10.29 -5.95 19.91
N ILE A 5 9.91 -7.22 19.80
CA ILE A 5 9.09 -7.91 20.81
C ILE A 5 9.89 -8.09 22.11
N LYS A 6 11.19 -8.41 22.00
CA LYS A 6 12.07 -8.50 23.17
C LYS A 6 12.16 -7.15 23.88
N VAL A 7 12.27 -6.04 23.12
CA VAL A 7 12.31 -4.69 23.70
C VAL A 7 11.02 -4.37 24.45
N TYR A 8 9.83 -4.67 23.90
CA TYR A 8 8.57 -4.47 24.63
C TYR A 8 8.55 -5.20 25.98
N LYS A 9 9.02 -6.44 26.00
CA LYS A 9 9.04 -7.25 27.23
C LYS A 9 10.05 -6.77 28.25
N ILE A 10 11.26 -6.46 27.81
CA ILE A 10 12.32 -5.95 28.70
C ILE A 10 11.86 -4.63 29.32
N ALA A 11 11.35 -3.71 28.51
CA ALA A 11 10.85 -2.43 28.98
C ALA A 11 9.60 -2.56 29.86
N GLY A 12 8.71 -3.52 29.56
CA GLY A 12 7.50 -3.78 30.33
C GLY A 12 7.75 -4.29 31.75
N LYS A 13 8.91 -4.93 32.01
CA LYS A 13 9.33 -5.31 33.36
C LYS A 13 9.73 -4.11 34.24
N ILE A 14 10.03 -2.97 33.64
CA ILE A 14 10.45 -1.75 34.35
C ILE A 14 9.20 -0.95 34.72
N SER A 15 8.91 -0.84 36.02
CA SER A 15 7.67 -0.26 36.55
C SER A 15 7.39 1.18 36.06
N ILE A 16 8.43 2.01 36.00
CA ILE A 16 8.35 3.41 35.57
C ILE A 16 7.88 3.50 34.11
N PHE A 17 8.51 2.74 33.20
CA PHE A 17 8.12 2.72 31.79
C PHE A 17 6.74 2.11 31.59
N ASN A 18 6.37 1.10 32.37
CA ASN A 18 5.05 0.51 32.31
C ASN A 18 3.95 1.51 32.72
N LYS A 19 4.18 2.28 33.80
CA LYS A 19 3.26 3.33 34.28
C LYS A 19 3.06 4.43 33.23
N ILE A 20 4.15 4.95 32.64
CA ILE A 20 4.08 5.97 31.58
C ILE A 20 3.46 5.38 30.31
N GLY A 21 3.91 4.19 29.91
CA GLY A 21 3.45 3.50 28.70
C GLY A 21 1.96 3.18 28.71
N SER A 22 1.38 2.90 29.88
CA SER A 22 -0.07 2.69 30.05
C SER A 22 -0.92 3.88 29.56
N LYS A 23 -0.38 5.11 29.63
CA LYS A 23 -1.07 6.33 29.15
C LYS A 23 -1.08 6.46 27.62
N ILE A 24 -0.24 5.73 26.90
CA ILE A 24 -0.08 5.77 25.43
C ILE A 24 -0.99 4.72 24.74
N ARG A 25 -1.88 4.08 25.52
CA ARG A 25 -2.81 3.06 25.02
C ARG A 25 -3.83 3.68 24.07
N SER A 26 -3.96 3.11 22.88
CA SER A 26 -5.01 3.45 21.93
C SER A 26 -5.92 2.26 21.64
N LYS A 27 -7.20 2.52 21.31
CA LYS A 27 -8.15 1.49 20.87
C LYS A 27 -7.63 0.72 19.65
N ARG A 28 -6.92 1.42 18.74
CA ARG A 28 -6.28 0.81 17.56
C ARG A 28 -5.18 -0.19 17.94
N LEU A 29 -4.30 0.18 18.88
CA LEU A 29 -3.26 -0.72 19.37
C LEU A 29 -3.86 -1.95 20.06
N MET A 30 -4.89 -1.76 20.89
CA MET A 30 -5.56 -2.90 21.54
C MET A 30 -6.15 -3.89 20.54
N ASN A 31 -6.84 -3.41 19.51
CA ASN A 31 -7.41 -4.27 18.47
C ASN A 31 -6.30 -5.00 17.70
N ALA A 32 -5.22 -4.29 17.35
CA ALA A 32 -4.06 -4.89 16.70
C ALA A 32 -3.40 -5.96 17.58
N LEU A 33 -3.31 -5.75 18.90
CA LEU A 33 -2.77 -6.72 19.85
C LEU A 33 -3.67 -7.93 20.05
N LYS A 34 -5.00 -7.75 20.12
CA LYS A 34 -5.95 -8.87 20.18
C LYS A 34 -5.77 -9.79 18.97
N PHE A 35 -5.69 -9.21 17.78
CA PHE A 35 -5.41 -9.95 16.56
C PHE A 35 -4.01 -10.57 16.59
N TYR A 36 -2.98 -9.80 16.93
CA TYR A 36 -1.59 -10.27 16.96
C TYR A 36 -1.40 -11.47 17.90
N ASN A 37 -1.91 -11.38 19.13
CA ASN A 37 -1.84 -12.43 20.14
C ASN A 37 -2.65 -13.67 19.75
N TYR A 38 -3.70 -13.54 18.93
CA TYR A 38 -4.43 -14.69 18.40
C TYR A 38 -3.56 -15.52 17.44
N TYR A 39 -2.74 -14.87 16.60
CA TYR A 39 -1.92 -15.55 15.58
C TYR A 39 -0.52 -15.94 16.01
N ASN A 40 0.02 -15.32 17.06
CA ASN A 40 1.38 -15.56 17.48
C ASN A 40 1.36 -16.71 18.49
N GLU A 41 1.50 -17.95 18.02
CA GLU A 41 1.51 -19.19 18.82
C GLU A 41 2.66 -19.23 19.85
N SER A 42 3.69 -18.38 19.70
CA SER A 42 4.69 -18.20 20.75
C SER A 42 3.98 -17.76 22.04
N HIS A 43 4.12 -18.51 23.13
CA HIS A 43 3.56 -18.28 24.48
C HIS A 43 3.78 -16.88 25.09
N THR A 44 4.38 -15.96 24.34
CA THR A 44 4.61 -14.57 24.70
C THR A 44 3.41 -13.71 24.33
N LEU A 45 2.38 -13.71 25.18
CA LEU A 45 1.34 -12.69 25.14
C LEU A 45 1.97 -11.31 25.32
N ILE A 46 1.63 -10.37 24.44
CA ILE A 46 2.07 -8.97 24.54
C ILE A 46 0.90 -8.11 24.99
N THR A 47 1.10 -7.30 26.01
CA THR A 47 0.09 -6.35 26.51
C THR A 47 0.27 -4.96 25.89
N SER A 48 -0.78 -4.13 25.91
CA SER A 48 -0.68 -2.74 25.45
C SER A 48 0.34 -1.93 26.24
N ASN A 49 0.50 -2.26 27.52
CA ASN A 49 1.38 -1.51 28.41
C ASN A 49 2.85 -1.84 28.12
N GLU A 50 3.17 -3.08 27.78
CA GLU A 50 4.51 -3.48 27.32
C GLU A 50 4.91 -2.77 26.03
N VAL A 51 3.97 -2.61 25.08
CA VAL A 51 4.22 -1.83 23.85
C VAL A 51 4.49 -0.37 24.19
N GLY A 52 3.66 0.24 25.05
CA GLY A 52 3.86 1.60 25.54
C GLY A 52 5.21 1.78 26.23
N ALA A 53 5.55 0.87 27.15
CA ALA A 53 6.82 0.87 27.87
C ALA A 53 8.02 0.80 26.93
N GLY A 54 7.99 -0.12 25.95
CA GLY A 54 9.05 -0.21 24.95
C GLY A 54 9.18 1.03 24.08
N THR A 55 8.08 1.74 23.81
CA THR A 55 8.13 2.99 23.04
C THR A 55 8.74 4.14 23.81
N VAL A 56 8.44 4.26 25.11
CA VAL A 56 9.08 5.23 26.02
C VAL A 56 10.57 4.92 26.18
N PHE A 57 10.90 3.64 26.38
CA PHE A 57 12.29 3.21 26.52
C PHE A 57 13.13 3.59 25.30
N ILE A 58 12.64 3.30 24.09
CA ILE A 58 13.38 3.64 22.87
C ILE A 58 13.42 5.15 22.65
N PHE A 59 12.35 5.88 22.98
CA PHE A 59 12.37 7.34 22.95
C PHE A 59 13.54 7.90 23.79
N LEU A 60 13.63 7.49 25.06
CA LEU A 60 14.69 7.97 25.96
C LEU A 60 16.08 7.54 25.49
N LEU A 61 16.24 6.27 25.11
CA LEU A 61 17.52 5.74 24.63
C LEU A 61 18.02 6.53 23.41
N THR A 62 17.14 6.76 22.43
CA THR A 62 17.49 7.48 21.19
C THR A 62 17.69 8.97 21.41
N PHE A 63 16.91 9.59 22.30
CA PHE A 63 17.07 10.99 22.68
C PHE A 63 18.43 11.23 23.33
N ILE A 64 18.78 10.45 24.36
CA ILE A 64 20.05 10.57 25.09
C ILE A 64 21.22 10.27 24.16
N SER A 65 21.18 9.18 23.40
CA SER A 65 22.29 8.83 22.49
C SER A 65 22.51 9.88 21.42
N CYS A 66 21.44 10.44 20.83
CA CYS A 66 21.56 11.44 19.78
C CYS A 66 22.04 12.79 20.34
N ASN A 67 21.59 13.16 21.54
CA ASN A 67 22.02 14.39 22.18
C ASN A 67 23.51 14.34 22.54
N LEU A 68 24.00 13.22 23.09
CA LEU A 68 25.42 13.00 23.41
C LEU A 68 26.33 13.15 22.18
N ILE A 69 25.91 12.64 21.02
CA ILE A 69 26.68 12.74 19.78
C ILE A 69 26.69 14.18 19.23
N LEU A 70 25.58 14.90 19.34
CA LEU A 70 25.41 16.23 18.73
C LEU A 70 25.75 17.39 19.68
N PHE A 71 25.99 17.12 20.96
CA PHE A 71 26.24 18.14 21.99
C PHE A 71 27.40 19.08 21.62
N GLY A 72 28.43 18.58 20.94
CA GLY A 72 29.60 19.36 20.54
C GLY A 72 29.37 20.39 19.41
N PHE A 73 28.23 20.35 18.71
CA PHE A 73 27.94 21.30 17.63
C PHE A 73 27.20 22.55 18.14
N ASN A 74 26.03 22.35 18.73
CA ASN A 74 25.19 23.40 19.31
C ASN A 74 24.10 22.76 20.17
N TYR A 75 23.98 23.17 21.43
CA TYR A 75 23.05 22.55 22.38
C TYR A 75 21.58 22.65 21.94
N LEU A 76 21.13 23.81 21.46
CA LEU A 76 19.74 24.02 21.05
C LEU A 76 19.37 23.18 19.82
N ILE A 77 20.26 23.17 18.82
CA ILE A 77 20.07 22.37 17.60
C ILE A 77 20.11 20.88 17.94
N SER A 78 21.04 20.46 18.79
CA SER A 78 21.15 19.08 19.28
C SER A 78 19.86 18.61 19.97
N LEU A 79 19.30 19.44 20.86
CA LEU A 79 18.05 19.13 21.56
C LEU A 79 16.89 18.97 20.57
N LEU A 80 16.74 19.89 19.62
CA LEU A 80 15.67 19.80 18.60
C LEU A 80 15.81 18.57 17.71
N ILE A 81 17.01 18.30 17.18
CA ILE A 81 17.25 17.16 16.30
C ILE A 81 17.06 15.84 17.06
N SER A 82 17.61 15.72 18.27
CA SER A 82 17.46 14.51 19.09
C SER A 82 16.00 14.24 19.46
N LEU A 83 15.22 15.27 19.77
CA LEU A 83 13.79 15.15 20.03
C LEU A 83 13.02 14.65 18.80
N ILE A 84 13.24 15.28 17.64
CA ILE A 84 12.60 14.87 16.37
C ILE A 84 12.95 13.41 16.05
N PHE A 85 14.23 13.04 16.15
CA PHE A 85 14.69 11.70 15.83
C PHE A 85 14.10 10.65 16.79
N ALA A 86 14.09 10.94 18.10
CA ALA A 86 13.49 10.08 19.11
C ALA A 86 11.99 9.89 18.90
N LEU A 87 11.26 10.96 18.54
CA LEU A 87 9.84 10.88 18.18
C LEU A 87 9.60 9.99 16.96
N ILE A 88 10.43 10.11 15.92
CA ILE A 88 10.31 9.27 14.70
C ILE A 88 10.54 7.79 15.04
N LEU A 89 11.62 7.48 15.77
CA LEU A 89 11.97 6.10 16.14
C LEU A 89 10.92 5.47 17.06
N SER A 90 10.55 6.16 18.14
CA SER A 90 9.53 5.68 19.07
C SER A 90 8.19 5.46 18.38
N ARG A 91 7.77 6.35 17.48
CA ARG A 91 6.57 6.18 16.64
C ARG A 91 6.69 4.95 15.73
N LYS A 92 7.84 4.72 15.11
CA LYS A 92 8.07 3.56 14.24
C LYS A 92 7.95 2.24 15.01
N ILE A 93 8.48 2.19 16.23
CA ILE A 93 8.30 1.03 17.12
C ILE A 93 6.84 0.89 17.55
N TYR A 94 6.17 1.96 17.98
CA TYR A 94 4.75 1.89 18.37
C TYR A 94 3.88 1.35 17.23
N SER A 95 4.14 1.84 16.02
CA SER A 95 3.36 1.50 14.82
C SER A 95 3.66 0.10 14.29
N TYR A 96 4.67 -0.61 14.79
CA TYR A 96 5.11 -1.90 14.25
C TYR A 96 3.98 -2.95 14.25
N ILE A 97 3.39 -3.21 15.42
CA ILE A 97 2.29 -4.19 15.57
C ILE A 97 1.06 -3.74 14.77
N ILE A 98 0.75 -2.43 14.82
CA ILE A 98 -0.39 -1.84 14.10
C ILE A 98 -0.22 -2.03 12.58
N ASN A 99 0.97 -1.80 12.05
CA ASN A 99 1.27 -1.95 10.62
C ASN A 99 1.23 -3.41 10.18
N GLN A 100 1.71 -4.34 11.02
CA GLN A 100 1.63 -5.77 10.74
C GLN A 100 0.18 -6.27 10.73
N PHE A 101 -0.62 -5.82 11.70
CA PHE A 101 -2.06 -6.04 11.74
C PHE A 101 -2.74 -5.49 10.48
N ARG A 102 -2.51 -4.21 10.16
CA ARG A 102 -3.08 -3.53 8.99
C ARG A 102 -2.77 -4.28 7.70
N PHE A 103 -1.52 -4.69 7.49
CA PHE A 103 -1.11 -5.42 6.29
C PHE A 103 -1.83 -6.76 6.14
N ARG A 104 -1.88 -7.57 7.21
CA ARG A 104 -2.60 -8.86 7.17
C ARG A 104 -4.10 -8.67 6.97
N TYR A 105 -4.67 -7.70 7.68
CA TYR A 105 -6.09 -7.38 7.59
C TYR A 105 -6.49 -7.01 6.16
N LEU A 106 -5.81 -6.02 5.57
CA LEU A 106 -6.10 -5.55 4.21
C LEU A 106 -5.93 -6.66 3.16
N ASN A 107 -4.91 -7.50 3.29
CA ASN A 107 -4.72 -8.63 2.38
C ASN A 107 -5.77 -9.73 2.53
N SER A 108 -6.34 -9.92 3.73
CA SER A 108 -7.44 -10.86 3.93
C SER A 108 -8.75 -10.33 3.36
N LEU A 109 -8.98 -9.02 3.44
CA LEU A 109 -10.24 -8.38 3.11
C LEU A 109 -10.67 -8.63 1.65
N GLN A 110 -9.72 -8.71 0.72
CA GLN A 110 -10.01 -9.00 -0.70
C GLN A 110 -10.62 -10.40 -0.94
N PHE A 111 -10.45 -11.34 -0.01
CA PHE A 111 -10.90 -12.73 -0.16
C PHE A 111 -12.06 -13.07 0.78
N LEU A 112 -12.43 -12.20 1.73
CA LEU A 112 -13.48 -12.49 2.72
C LEU A 112 -14.82 -12.83 2.06
N ASP A 113 -15.18 -12.11 1.00
CA ASP A 113 -16.41 -12.37 0.23
C ASP A 113 -16.40 -13.78 -0.38
N LEU A 114 -15.28 -14.16 -1.01
CA LEU A 114 -15.13 -15.46 -1.64
C LEU A 114 -15.13 -16.58 -0.59
N VAL A 115 -14.46 -16.36 0.53
CA VAL A 115 -14.42 -17.29 1.67
C VAL A 115 -15.80 -17.48 2.26
N TYR A 116 -16.58 -16.41 2.45
CA TYR A 116 -17.95 -16.48 2.93
C TYR A 116 -18.83 -17.29 1.96
N GLN A 117 -18.70 -17.07 0.65
CA GLN A 117 -19.44 -17.83 -0.35
C GLN A 117 -19.09 -19.32 -0.33
N ASP A 118 -17.80 -19.66 -0.31
CA ASP A 118 -17.33 -21.04 -0.15
C ASP A 118 -17.86 -21.68 1.14
N PHE A 119 -17.82 -20.95 2.25
CA PHE A 119 -18.29 -21.43 3.54
C PHE A 119 -19.79 -21.75 3.52
N LEU A 120 -20.59 -20.83 3.00
CA LEU A 120 -22.04 -20.98 2.86
C LEU A 120 -22.38 -22.14 1.92
N ILE A 121 -21.62 -22.32 0.83
CA ILE A 121 -21.76 -23.47 -0.05
C ILE A 121 -21.59 -24.74 0.77
N ILE A 122 -20.45 -24.93 1.45
CA ILE A 122 -20.18 -26.20 2.12
C ILE A 122 -21.18 -26.50 3.23
N ILE A 123 -21.52 -25.51 4.06
CA ILE A 123 -22.55 -25.67 5.10
C ILE A 123 -23.87 -26.14 4.49
N ASN A 124 -24.32 -25.53 3.39
CA ASN A 124 -25.57 -25.94 2.75
C ASN A 124 -25.52 -27.36 2.13
N SER A 125 -24.35 -27.96 1.90
CA SER A 125 -24.25 -29.37 1.44
C SER A 125 -24.17 -30.34 2.58
N THR A 126 -23.26 -30.08 3.51
CA THR A 126 -22.82 -31.09 4.47
C THR A 126 -23.45 -30.88 5.83
N ASN A 127 -24.04 -29.70 6.05
CA ASN A 127 -24.52 -29.25 7.35
C ASN A 127 -23.45 -29.33 8.45
N SER A 128 -22.17 -29.27 8.05
CA SER A 128 -21.01 -29.46 8.92
C SER A 128 -20.08 -28.26 8.84
N ILE A 129 -19.90 -27.58 9.97
CA ILE A 129 -18.93 -26.47 10.11
C ILE A 129 -17.50 -27.00 9.97
N PHE A 130 -17.23 -28.24 10.40
CA PHE A 130 -15.92 -28.86 10.24
C PHE A 130 -15.53 -28.98 8.77
N ASP A 131 -16.43 -29.51 7.93
CA ASP A 131 -16.15 -29.69 6.50
C ASP A 131 -15.93 -28.34 5.81
N ALA A 132 -16.68 -27.32 6.21
CA ALA A 132 -16.49 -25.97 5.70
C ALA A 132 -15.14 -25.37 6.10
N ILE A 133 -14.66 -25.66 7.33
CA ILE A 133 -13.32 -25.27 7.78
C ILE A 133 -12.25 -26.02 7.00
N ASP A 134 -12.38 -27.34 6.88
CA ASP A 134 -11.43 -28.20 6.16
C ASP A 134 -11.32 -27.80 4.69
N PHE A 135 -12.44 -27.49 4.08
CA PHE A 135 -12.49 -27.02 2.71
C PHE A 135 -11.71 -25.71 2.50
N ILE A 136 -11.97 -24.68 3.32
CA ILE A 136 -11.26 -23.38 3.21
C ILE A 136 -9.77 -23.54 3.45
N ALA A 137 -9.36 -24.47 4.32
CA ALA A 137 -7.96 -24.78 4.57
C ALA A 137 -7.23 -25.25 3.29
N HIS A 138 -7.94 -25.88 2.35
CA HIS A 138 -7.42 -26.37 1.07
C HIS A 138 -7.68 -25.43 -0.12
N SER A 139 -8.49 -24.38 0.03
CA SER A 139 -8.87 -23.43 -1.04
C SER A 139 -7.78 -22.44 -1.52
N ASN A 140 -6.55 -22.52 -0.99
CA ASN A 140 -5.41 -21.67 -1.39
C ASN A 140 -5.63 -20.14 -1.26
N TYR A 141 -6.49 -19.70 -0.35
CA TYR A 141 -6.63 -18.28 -0.01
C TYR A 141 -5.39 -17.78 0.75
N PRO A 142 -4.71 -16.73 0.26
CA PRO A 142 -3.58 -16.13 0.96
C PRO A 142 -3.94 -15.75 2.40
N ILE A 143 -3.10 -16.14 3.36
CA ILE A 143 -3.27 -15.92 4.81
C ILE A 143 -4.44 -16.73 5.41
N ILE A 144 -5.64 -16.65 4.84
CA ILE A 144 -6.85 -17.27 5.39
C ILE A 144 -6.74 -18.79 5.44
N SER A 145 -6.34 -19.45 4.35
CA SER A 145 -6.23 -20.92 4.34
C SER A 145 -5.24 -21.45 5.38
N ARG A 146 -4.16 -20.70 5.68
CA ARG A 146 -3.22 -21.07 6.74
C ARG A 146 -3.89 -21.02 8.11
N ASN A 147 -4.67 -19.98 8.39
CA ASN A 147 -5.41 -19.84 9.64
C ASN A 147 -6.39 -21.00 9.84
N PHE A 148 -7.07 -21.42 8.77
CA PHE A 148 -7.99 -22.55 8.81
C PHE A 148 -7.27 -23.88 9.02
N LYS A 149 -6.08 -24.09 8.44
CA LYS A 149 -5.23 -25.26 8.76
C LYS A 149 -4.87 -25.33 10.25
N ASP A 150 -4.57 -24.19 10.86
CA ASP A 150 -4.28 -24.12 12.30
C ASP A 150 -5.55 -24.40 13.14
N MET A 151 -6.74 -24.02 12.66
CA MET A 151 -8.00 -24.43 13.29
C MET A 151 -8.21 -25.94 13.24
N ILE A 152 -7.93 -26.61 12.11
CA ILE A 152 -8.05 -28.06 11.99
C ILE A 152 -7.17 -28.77 13.03
N LYS A 153 -5.92 -28.31 13.24
CA LYS A 153 -5.06 -28.88 14.29
C LYS A 153 -5.69 -28.78 15.68
N LEU A 154 -6.32 -27.63 15.98
CA LEU A 154 -7.02 -27.43 17.24
C LEU A 154 -8.29 -28.31 17.33
N ILE A 155 -9.00 -28.50 16.24
CA ILE A 155 -10.18 -29.40 16.19
C ILE A 155 -9.75 -30.85 16.43
N ASN A 156 -8.68 -31.30 15.77
CA ASN A 156 -8.09 -32.63 15.95
C ASN A 156 -7.59 -32.87 17.40
N SER A 157 -7.31 -31.80 18.15
CA SER A 157 -7.01 -31.87 19.59
C SER A 157 -8.25 -31.96 20.50
N GLY A 158 -9.44 -32.20 19.95
CA GLY A 158 -10.69 -32.40 20.69
C GLY A 158 -11.50 -31.12 20.96
N ARG A 159 -11.17 -29.99 20.32
CA ARG A 159 -11.93 -28.75 20.49
C ARG A 159 -13.07 -28.65 19.48
N LYS A 160 -14.24 -28.18 19.94
CA LYS A 160 -15.43 -27.99 19.11
C LYS A 160 -15.19 -26.98 17.95
N PRO A 161 -15.50 -27.33 16.68
CA PRO A 161 -15.31 -26.46 15.52
C PRO A 161 -15.99 -25.08 15.65
N GLU A 162 -17.20 -25.04 16.19
CA GLU A 162 -18.02 -23.84 16.35
C GLU A 162 -17.32 -22.85 17.28
N LYS A 163 -16.79 -23.33 18.41
CA LYS A 163 -16.08 -22.49 19.38
C LYS A 163 -14.79 -21.91 18.78
N ILE A 164 -14.07 -22.69 17.98
CA ILE A 164 -12.83 -22.24 17.34
C ILE A 164 -13.14 -21.18 16.28
N LEU A 165 -14.11 -21.46 15.42
CA LEU A 165 -14.54 -20.54 14.38
C LEU A 165 -15.10 -19.25 14.97
N PHE A 166 -15.95 -19.34 16.00
CA PHE A 166 -16.47 -18.16 16.69
C PHE A 166 -15.35 -17.32 17.30
N LYS A 167 -14.33 -17.95 17.90
CA LYS A 167 -13.14 -17.24 18.42
C LYS A 167 -12.35 -16.56 17.30
N TYR A 168 -12.18 -17.23 16.15
CA TYR A 168 -11.54 -16.64 14.98
C TYR A 168 -12.31 -15.44 14.45
N VAL A 169 -13.60 -15.60 14.19
CA VAL A 169 -14.50 -14.58 13.64
C VAL A 169 -14.54 -13.36 14.55
N ASN A 170 -14.59 -13.55 15.88
CA ASN A 170 -14.54 -12.44 16.85
C ASN A 170 -13.20 -11.71 16.90
N SER A 171 -12.11 -12.35 16.47
CA SER A 171 -10.79 -11.73 16.39
C SER A 171 -10.63 -10.85 15.14
N LEU A 172 -11.49 -11.04 14.13
CA LEU A 172 -11.47 -10.25 12.91
C LEU A 172 -12.04 -8.85 13.19
N PRO A 173 -11.43 -7.80 12.62
CA PRO A 173 -11.92 -6.44 12.79
C PRO A 173 -13.04 -6.07 11.79
N ASN A 174 -13.26 -6.89 10.74
CA ASN A 174 -14.32 -6.66 9.76
C ASN A 174 -15.68 -6.99 10.40
N GLN A 175 -16.49 -5.95 10.63
CA GLN A 175 -17.74 -6.06 11.35
C GLN A 175 -18.79 -6.81 10.52
N THR A 176 -18.89 -6.53 9.22
CA THR A 176 -19.88 -7.15 8.33
C THR A 176 -19.64 -8.65 8.14
N PHE A 177 -18.38 -9.06 7.95
CA PHE A 177 -17.99 -10.47 7.89
C PHE A 177 -18.26 -11.16 9.22
N LYS A 178 -17.94 -10.47 10.33
CA LYS A 178 -18.15 -10.98 11.66
C LYS A 178 -19.63 -11.27 11.93
N GLU A 179 -20.50 -10.29 11.71
CA GLU A 179 -21.94 -10.43 11.91
C GLU A 179 -22.49 -11.61 11.10
N ARG A 180 -22.17 -11.68 9.81
CA ARG A 180 -22.69 -12.74 8.93
C ARG A 180 -22.16 -14.13 9.26
N MET A 181 -20.89 -14.26 9.63
CA MET A 181 -20.35 -15.55 10.06
C MET A 181 -20.92 -15.97 11.42
N VAL A 182 -21.16 -15.02 12.33
CA VAL A 182 -21.84 -15.30 13.60
C VAL A 182 -23.29 -15.74 13.34
N ASP A 183 -23.99 -15.08 12.42
CA ASP A 183 -25.33 -15.48 12.01
C ASP A 183 -25.31 -16.92 11.48
N LEU A 184 -24.37 -17.27 10.60
CA LEU A 184 -24.22 -18.63 10.08
C LEU A 184 -23.90 -19.67 11.17
N ILE A 185 -23.09 -19.33 12.18
CA ILE A 185 -22.75 -20.24 13.29
C ILE A 185 -23.93 -20.44 14.24
N ASN A 186 -24.73 -19.39 14.46
CA ASN A 186 -25.88 -19.42 15.35
C ASN A 186 -27.15 -19.98 14.68
N TYR A 187 -27.13 -20.16 13.35
CA TYR A 187 -28.31 -20.57 12.59
C TYR A 187 -28.54 -22.09 12.69
N ASP A 188 -29.13 -22.53 13.80
CA ASP A 188 -29.80 -23.84 13.85
C ASP A 188 -31.11 -23.76 13.01
N ASN A 189 -31.14 -24.46 11.88
CA ASN A 189 -32.33 -25.05 11.24
C ASN A 189 -33.27 -24.30 10.25
N LYS A 190 -32.99 -23.11 9.67
CA LYS A 190 -33.87 -22.57 8.57
C LYS A 190 -33.12 -21.97 7.36
N ILE A 191 -32.76 -22.84 6.42
CA ILE A 191 -31.93 -22.58 5.22
C ILE A 191 -32.51 -21.57 4.20
N ALA A 192 -33.73 -21.05 4.36
CA ALA A 192 -34.48 -20.44 3.24
C ALA A 192 -34.30 -18.92 2.97
N HIS A 193 -33.73 -18.11 3.88
CA HIS A 193 -33.82 -16.62 3.75
C HIS A 193 -32.53 -15.84 3.46
N ILE A 194 -31.37 -16.48 3.33
CA ILE A 194 -30.07 -15.77 3.20
C ILE A 194 -29.80 -15.23 1.77
N THR A 195 -30.62 -15.59 0.77
CA THR A 195 -30.29 -15.35 -0.64
C THR A 195 -30.54 -13.93 -1.16
N LYS A 196 -31.37 -13.10 -0.52
CA LYS A 196 -31.81 -11.81 -1.12
C LYS A 196 -31.05 -10.54 -0.70
N LYS A 197 -30.17 -10.55 0.31
CA LYS A 197 -29.47 -9.33 0.82
C LYS A 197 -27.95 -9.35 0.66
N ASN A 198 -27.46 -9.96 -0.42
CA ASN A 198 -26.03 -10.29 -0.60
C ASN A 198 -25.12 -9.16 -1.13
N GLN A 199 -25.59 -7.91 -1.24
CA GLN A 199 -24.83 -6.82 -1.88
C GLN A 199 -23.80 -6.09 -0.98
N GLU A 200 -23.82 -6.25 0.36
CA GLU A 200 -23.14 -5.30 1.26
C GLU A 200 -21.66 -5.60 1.55
N PHE A 201 -21.14 -6.79 1.22
CA PHE A 201 -19.75 -7.17 1.51
C PHE A 201 -18.71 -6.29 0.78
N SER A 202 -19.07 -5.80 -0.40
CA SER A 202 -18.25 -4.92 -1.23
C SER A 202 -18.10 -3.50 -0.65
N ILE A 203 -18.90 -3.10 0.34
CA ILE A 203 -18.91 -1.73 0.89
C ILE A 203 -17.68 -1.48 1.76
N GLU A 204 -17.26 -2.42 2.63
CA GLU A 204 -16.09 -2.19 3.48
C GLU A 204 -14.80 -2.20 2.65
N LEU A 205 -14.69 -3.12 1.70
CA LEU A 205 -13.59 -3.19 0.73
C LEU A 205 -13.48 -1.90 -0.09
N SER A 206 -14.59 -1.47 -0.67
CA SER A 206 -14.63 -0.26 -1.49
C SER A 206 -14.37 1.01 -0.68
N SER A 207 -14.96 1.15 0.52
CA SER A 207 -14.73 2.30 1.39
C SER A 207 -13.26 2.39 1.83
N LYS A 208 -12.62 1.27 2.20
CA LYS A 208 -11.20 1.23 2.52
C LYS A 208 -10.31 1.59 1.32
N TYR A 209 -10.72 1.20 0.12
CA TYR A 209 -10.00 1.60 -1.09
C TYR A 209 -10.16 3.07 -1.45
N GLN A 210 -11.35 3.63 -1.29
CA GLN A 210 -11.59 5.05 -1.46
C GLN A 210 -10.78 5.85 -0.43
N GLU A 211 -10.78 5.42 0.84
CA GLU A 211 -9.96 6.02 1.89
C GLU A 211 -8.47 5.97 1.53
N TYR A 212 -7.99 4.83 1.05
CA TYR A 212 -6.61 4.68 0.58
C TYR A 212 -6.30 5.58 -0.63
N THR A 213 -7.24 5.72 -1.56
CA THR A 213 -7.09 6.57 -2.75
C THR A 213 -7.01 8.05 -2.37
N LYS A 214 -7.86 8.51 -1.45
CA LYS A 214 -7.79 9.86 -0.87
C LYS A 214 -6.48 10.08 -0.12
N GLN A 215 -6.06 9.11 0.69
CA GLN A 215 -4.77 9.17 1.39
C GLN A 215 -3.60 9.21 0.41
N LEU A 216 -3.66 8.49 -0.71
CA LEU A 216 -2.62 8.51 -1.72
C LEU A 216 -2.45 9.91 -2.32
N ASP A 217 -3.55 10.58 -2.65
CA ASP A 217 -3.53 11.97 -3.15
C ASP A 217 -2.85 12.92 -2.15
N THR A 218 -3.25 12.87 -0.87
CA THR A 218 -2.63 13.66 0.19
C THR A 218 -1.14 13.29 0.39
N ARG A 219 -0.80 12.00 0.41
CA ARG A 219 0.59 11.51 0.60
C ARG A 219 1.48 11.92 -0.57
N MET A 220 0.96 11.88 -1.79
CA MET A 220 1.65 12.37 -2.98
C MET A 220 1.87 13.87 -2.88
N THR A 221 0.84 14.65 -2.54
CA THR A 221 0.93 16.10 -2.36
C THR A 221 1.98 16.47 -1.30
N ILE A 222 2.00 15.77 -0.16
CA ILE A 222 3.03 15.96 0.88
C ILE A 222 4.42 15.62 0.33
N LEU A 223 4.57 14.48 -0.34
CA LEU A 223 5.86 14.07 -0.92
C LEU A 223 6.37 15.12 -1.91
N ILE A 224 5.49 15.62 -2.77
CA ILE A 224 5.82 16.66 -3.75
C ILE A 224 6.21 17.94 -3.02
N GLY A 225 5.37 18.44 -2.10
CA GLY A 225 5.62 19.66 -1.35
C GLY A 225 6.95 19.61 -0.59
N VAL A 226 7.20 18.55 0.19
CA VAL A 226 8.46 18.40 0.93
C VAL A 226 9.65 18.38 -0.03
N ASN A 227 9.57 17.68 -1.16
CA ASN A 227 10.68 17.61 -2.11
C ASN A 227 10.90 18.89 -2.93
N VAL A 228 9.89 19.77 -3.03
CA VAL A 228 10.00 21.08 -3.67
C VAL A 228 10.55 22.12 -2.71
N PHE A 229 10.04 22.15 -1.47
CA PHE A 229 10.47 23.13 -0.47
C PHE A 229 11.80 22.79 0.19
N THR A 230 12.13 21.51 0.36
CA THR A 230 13.38 21.14 1.04
C THR A 230 14.61 21.67 0.30
N PRO A 231 14.79 21.48 -1.02
CA PRO A 231 15.92 22.05 -1.75
C PRO A 231 16.05 23.56 -1.56
N ILE A 232 14.94 24.30 -1.69
CA ILE A 232 14.89 25.75 -1.53
C ILE A 232 15.32 26.16 -0.12
N LEU A 233 14.75 25.53 0.92
CA LEU A 233 15.10 25.82 2.31
C LEU A 233 16.55 25.46 2.62
N THR A 234 17.04 24.34 2.11
CA THR A 234 18.45 23.95 2.32
C THR A 234 19.39 24.94 1.68
N VAL A 235 19.06 25.45 0.49
CA VAL A 235 19.83 26.48 -0.21
C VAL A 235 19.90 27.76 0.61
N ILE A 236 18.73 28.28 1.02
CA ILE A 236 18.65 29.51 1.81
C ILE A 236 19.43 29.34 3.11
N THR A 237 19.21 28.24 3.83
CA THR A 237 19.91 27.96 5.09
C THR A 237 21.42 27.87 4.89
N PHE A 238 21.88 27.18 3.84
CA PHE A 238 23.30 27.02 3.58
C PHE A 238 23.97 28.34 3.18
N SER A 239 23.26 29.20 2.43
CA SER A 239 23.73 30.54 2.08
C SER A 239 23.99 31.43 3.30
N PHE A 240 23.33 31.18 4.43
CA PHE A 240 23.59 31.90 5.69
C PHE A 240 24.91 31.49 6.37
N TYR A 241 25.29 30.22 6.27
CA TYR A 241 26.38 29.65 7.08
C TYR A 241 27.68 29.45 6.32
N VAL A 242 27.62 29.36 4.99
CA VAL A 242 28.76 28.94 4.17
C VAL A 242 28.99 29.93 3.05
N SER A 243 30.24 30.39 2.93
CA SER A 243 30.66 31.24 1.81
C SER A 243 30.42 30.53 0.47
N VAL A 244 30.04 31.33 -0.54
CA VAL A 244 29.62 30.90 -1.89
C VAL A 244 30.56 29.87 -2.53
N ASN A 245 31.86 29.93 -2.23
CA ASN A 245 32.90 29.13 -2.90
C ASN A 245 33.22 27.79 -2.21
N ASN A 246 32.36 27.32 -1.31
CA ASN A 246 32.66 26.14 -0.52
C ASN A 246 32.11 24.85 -1.15
N TYR A 247 33.03 23.97 -1.56
CA TYR A 247 32.72 22.60 -2.01
C TYR A 247 31.93 21.78 -0.97
N LEU A 248 31.85 22.22 0.29
CA LEU A 248 30.98 21.62 1.31
C LEU A 248 29.50 21.58 0.90
N ILE A 249 29.02 22.44 -0.03
CA ILE A 249 27.64 22.37 -0.52
C ILE A 249 27.30 21.02 -1.18
N VAL A 250 28.32 20.30 -1.69
CA VAL A 250 28.18 18.94 -2.25
C VAL A 250 27.72 17.93 -1.21
N LEU A 251 28.02 18.13 0.08
CA LEU A 251 27.55 17.26 1.16
C LEU A 251 26.02 17.30 1.36
N LEU A 252 25.32 18.29 0.81
CA LEU A 252 23.85 18.33 0.80
C LEU A 252 23.24 17.23 -0.08
N LEU A 253 23.95 16.78 -1.12
CA LEU A 253 23.46 15.78 -2.07
C LEU A 253 23.12 14.43 -1.38
N PRO A 254 24.04 13.78 -0.64
CA PRO A 254 23.73 12.54 0.07
C PRO A 254 22.64 12.70 1.13
N PHE A 255 22.58 13.85 1.82
CA PHE A 255 21.52 14.15 2.78
C PHE A 255 20.14 14.22 2.09
N HIS A 256 20.06 14.92 0.96
CA HIS A 256 18.83 15.08 0.21
C HIS A 256 18.36 13.74 -0.39
N LEU A 257 19.28 12.94 -0.92
CA LEU A 257 19.03 11.57 -1.36
C LEU A 257 18.44 10.71 -0.24
N PHE A 258 19.04 10.77 0.95
CA PHE A 258 18.57 10.01 2.10
C PHE A 258 17.15 10.40 2.50
N LEU A 259 16.86 11.71 2.58
CA LEU A 259 15.52 12.23 2.87
C LEU A 259 14.50 11.75 1.83
N LEU A 260 14.81 11.87 0.54
CA LEU A 260 13.98 11.42 -0.57
C LEU A 260 13.64 9.94 -0.48
N LEU A 261 14.64 9.10 -0.19
CA LEU A 261 14.46 7.65 -0.05
C LEU A 261 13.55 7.31 1.14
N ILE A 262 13.71 8.01 2.27
CA ILE A 262 12.83 7.85 3.44
C ILE A 262 11.41 8.23 3.08
N LEU A 263 11.18 9.44 2.53
CA LEU A 263 9.86 9.94 2.18
C LEU A 263 9.16 9.02 1.19
N LYS A 264 9.87 8.57 0.15
CA LYS A 264 9.35 7.62 -0.82
C LYS A 264 8.91 6.32 -0.14
N LYS A 265 9.75 5.75 0.73
CA LYS A 265 9.48 4.49 1.40
C LYS A 265 8.34 4.61 2.43
N THR A 266 8.21 5.74 3.12
CA THR A 266 7.19 5.95 4.14
C THR A 266 5.83 6.31 3.54
N LEU A 267 5.79 7.20 2.56
CA LEU A 267 4.54 7.74 1.99
C LEU A 267 3.96 6.86 0.88
N LEU A 268 4.81 6.24 0.05
CA LEU A 268 4.35 5.53 -1.16
C LEU A 268 4.28 4.01 -1.01
N LYS A 269 4.46 3.48 0.20
CA LYS A 269 4.32 2.04 0.42
C LYS A 269 2.92 1.61 0.01
N ARG A 270 2.81 0.72 -0.97
CA ARG A 270 1.54 0.15 -1.40
C ARG A 270 1.00 -0.71 -0.26
N GLU A 271 -0.13 -0.31 0.29
CA GLU A 271 -0.75 -1.02 1.42
C GLU A 271 -1.77 -2.08 0.95
N PHE A 272 -2.13 -2.08 -0.34
CA PHE A 272 -3.33 -2.78 -0.77
C PHE A 272 -3.39 -3.11 -2.28
N PHE A 273 -4.11 -4.20 -2.58
CA PHE A 273 -4.47 -4.70 -3.91
C PHE A 273 -5.96 -5.06 -3.91
N ILE A 274 -6.70 -4.72 -4.98
CA ILE A 274 -8.08 -5.18 -5.19
C ILE A 274 -8.12 -6.25 -6.28
N LEU A 275 -9.03 -7.21 -6.15
CA LEU A 275 -9.52 -8.03 -7.26
C LEU A 275 -9.93 -7.17 -8.47
N GLY A 276 -9.34 -7.44 -9.63
CA GLY A 276 -9.54 -6.65 -10.86
C GLY A 276 -8.56 -5.49 -11.03
N GLU A 277 -7.67 -5.21 -10.07
CA GLU A 277 -6.55 -4.30 -10.31
C GLU A 277 -5.55 -4.99 -11.26
N LYS A 278 -5.37 -4.44 -12.47
CA LYS A 278 -4.48 -5.01 -13.49
C LYS A 278 -3.07 -5.21 -12.92
N ASP A 279 -2.62 -6.46 -12.85
CA ASP A 279 -1.20 -6.76 -12.91
C ASP A 279 -0.75 -6.53 -14.36
N PHE A 280 0.42 -5.92 -14.52
CA PHE A 280 0.83 -5.09 -15.67
C PHE A 280 0.90 -5.78 -17.06
N THR A 281 0.45 -7.03 -17.24
CA THR A 281 0.81 -7.83 -18.42
C THR A 281 -0.32 -8.54 -19.17
N SER A 282 -1.56 -8.71 -18.65
CA SER A 282 -2.59 -9.39 -19.45
C SER A 282 -4.01 -8.84 -19.27
N ASN A 283 -4.71 -8.63 -20.41
CA ASN A 283 -6.17 -8.41 -20.45
C ASN A 283 -6.96 -9.68 -20.09
N GLU A 284 -6.26 -10.80 -19.81
CA GLU A 284 -6.80 -12.11 -19.46
C GLU A 284 -7.85 -12.08 -18.35
N PHE A 285 -7.65 -11.31 -17.28
CA PHE A 285 -8.65 -11.23 -16.20
C PHE A 285 -9.91 -10.50 -16.64
N ASP A 286 -9.78 -9.44 -17.46
CA ASP A 286 -10.93 -8.72 -18.01
C ASP A 286 -11.73 -9.62 -18.97
N GLU A 287 -11.02 -10.33 -19.85
CA GLU A 287 -11.58 -11.31 -20.78
C GLU A 287 -12.31 -12.44 -20.04
N LEU A 288 -11.70 -12.99 -19.00
CA LEU A 288 -12.31 -14.01 -18.16
C LEU A 288 -13.58 -13.49 -17.49
N THR A 289 -13.58 -12.26 -16.98
CA THR A 289 -14.78 -11.69 -16.33
C THR A 289 -15.94 -11.50 -17.32
N LEU A 290 -15.66 -11.14 -18.57
CA LEU A 290 -16.66 -11.05 -19.64
C LEU A 290 -17.22 -12.44 -19.98
N PHE A 291 -16.34 -13.42 -20.20
CA PHE A 291 -16.72 -14.82 -20.43
C PHE A 291 -17.61 -15.36 -19.30
N LEU A 292 -17.18 -15.19 -18.05
CA LEU A 292 -17.92 -15.65 -16.89
C LEU A 292 -19.25 -14.91 -16.71
N SER A 293 -19.37 -13.67 -17.20
CA SER A 293 -20.63 -12.92 -17.16
C SER A 293 -21.65 -13.53 -18.11
N ALA A 294 -21.23 -13.86 -19.34
CA ALA A 294 -22.07 -14.56 -20.30
C ALA A 294 -22.46 -15.94 -19.79
N PHE A 295 -21.49 -16.69 -19.26
CA PHE A 295 -21.69 -17.99 -18.68
C PHE A 295 -22.69 -17.96 -17.50
N ALA A 296 -22.57 -16.98 -16.60
CA ALA A 296 -23.48 -16.78 -15.48
C ALA A 296 -24.93 -16.55 -15.93
N ASN A 297 -25.13 -15.72 -16.96
CA ASN A 297 -26.46 -15.44 -17.49
C ASN A 297 -27.13 -16.70 -18.05
N TYR A 298 -26.39 -17.56 -18.77
CA TYR A 298 -26.96 -18.81 -19.29
C TYR A 298 -27.23 -19.84 -18.20
N LEU A 299 -26.38 -19.90 -17.18
CA LEU A 299 -26.62 -20.75 -16.00
C LEU A 299 -27.89 -20.33 -15.23
N GLU A 300 -28.09 -19.02 -15.05
CA GLU A 300 -29.27 -18.46 -14.38
C GLU A 300 -30.58 -18.82 -15.10
N MET A 301 -30.53 -18.97 -16.43
CA MET A 301 -31.64 -19.46 -17.26
C MET A 301 -31.90 -20.98 -17.16
N ASN A 302 -31.33 -21.65 -16.14
CA ASN A 302 -31.48 -23.09 -15.90
C ASN A 302 -30.94 -23.98 -17.05
N ASN A 303 -29.98 -23.48 -17.84
CA ASN A 303 -29.29 -24.32 -18.81
C ASN A 303 -28.27 -25.22 -18.09
N ALA A 304 -28.00 -26.39 -18.67
CA ALA A 304 -26.88 -27.23 -18.24
C ALA A 304 -25.53 -26.48 -18.38
N PRO A 305 -24.52 -26.76 -17.54
CA PRO A 305 -23.21 -26.10 -17.61
C PRO A 305 -22.55 -26.20 -18.98
N GLU A 306 -22.66 -27.33 -19.65
CA GLU A 306 -22.09 -27.57 -20.97
C GLU A 306 -22.72 -26.66 -22.03
N ILE A 307 -24.07 -26.59 -22.02
CA ILE A 307 -24.84 -25.75 -22.94
C ILE A 307 -24.53 -24.28 -22.67
N SER A 308 -24.49 -23.89 -21.39
CA SER A 308 -24.16 -22.54 -20.96
C SER A 308 -22.77 -22.13 -21.42
N LEU A 309 -21.80 -23.05 -21.35
CA LEU A 309 -20.44 -22.81 -21.79
C LEU A 309 -20.36 -22.62 -23.30
N ILE A 310 -20.99 -23.52 -24.09
CA ILE A 310 -21.01 -23.41 -25.55
C ILE A 310 -21.65 -22.09 -25.98
N LYS A 311 -22.79 -21.73 -25.36
CA LYS A 311 -23.45 -20.45 -25.63
C LYS A 311 -22.57 -19.26 -25.24
N ALA A 312 -21.93 -19.28 -24.08
CA ALA A 312 -21.04 -18.20 -23.64
C ALA A 312 -19.84 -17.98 -24.58
N VAL A 313 -19.22 -19.08 -25.06
CA VAL A 313 -18.12 -19.03 -26.03
C VAL A 313 -18.59 -18.48 -27.38
N LYS A 314 -19.76 -18.91 -27.87
CA LYS A 314 -20.32 -18.43 -29.15
C LYS A 314 -20.69 -16.94 -29.10
N THR A 315 -21.33 -16.49 -28.02
CA THR A 315 -21.80 -15.09 -27.91
C THR A 315 -20.65 -14.08 -27.81
N HIS A 316 -19.46 -14.48 -27.37
CA HIS A 316 -18.33 -13.57 -27.13
C HIS A 316 -17.08 -13.92 -27.96
N SER A 317 -17.25 -14.66 -29.06
CA SER A 317 -16.13 -15.04 -29.95
C SER A 317 -15.42 -13.86 -30.61
N GLU A 318 -16.05 -12.69 -30.68
CA GLU A 318 -15.47 -11.48 -31.29
C GLU A 318 -14.70 -10.61 -30.27
N ILE A 319 -15.04 -10.69 -28.98
CA ILE A 319 -14.55 -9.77 -27.93
C ILE A 319 -13.46 -10.44 -27.08
N ILE A 320 -13.51 -11.76 -26.91
CA ILE A 320 -12.52 -12.51 -26.13
C ILE A 320 -11.29 -12.76 -27.01
N ASN A 321 -10.10 -12.45 -26.50
CA ASN A 321 -8.85 -12.60 -27.22
C ASN A 321 -8.55 -14.09 -27.53
N SER A 322 -7.73 -14.35 -28.54
CA SER A 322 -7.59 -15.68 -29.15
C SER A 322 -7.21 -16.81 -28.18
N LYS A 323 -6.59 -16.54 -27.02
CA LYS A 323 -6.13 -17.58 -26.07
C LYS A 323 -7.29 -18.28 -25.37
N LEU A 324 -8.23 -17.54 -24.77
CA LEU A 324 -9.39 -18.11 -24.08
C LEU A 324 -10.33 -18.81 -25.07
N LEU A 325 -10.51 -18.23 -26.26
CA LEU A 325 -11.30 -18.84 -27.32
C LEU A 325 -10.64 -20.09 -27.88
N LYS A 326 -9.33 -20.07 -28.20
CA LYS A 326 -8.59 -21.26 -28.67
C LYS A 326 -8.65 -22.39 -27.66
N ILE A 327 -8.46 -22.08 -26.37
CA ILE A 327 -8.56 -23.09 -25.31
C ILE A 327 -9.99 -23.65 -25.27
N SER A 328 -10.99 -22.77 -25.28
CA SER A 328 -12.38 -23.20 -25.14
C SER A 328 -12.88 -23.97 -26.36
N SER A 329 -12.60 -23.49 -27.58
CA SER A 329 -13.01 -24.12 -28.84
C SER A 329 -12.31 -25.44 -29.07
N ASN A 330 -11.01 -25.56 -28.79
CA ASN A 330 -10.27 -26.82 -28.90
C ASN A 330 -10.75 -27.88 -27.91
N LEU A 331 -11.24 -27.48 -26.74
CA LEU A 331 -11.77 -28.41 -25.75
C LEU A 331 -13.21 -28.83 -26.06
N ILE A 332 -14.03 -27.90 -26.57
CA ILE A 332 -15.39 -28.19 -27.04
C ILE A 332 -15.33 -29.14 -28.25
N SER A 333 -14.44 -28.90 -29.22
CA SER A 333 -14.31 -29.76 -30.41
C SER A 333 -13.82 -31.17 -30.10
N LYS A 334 -13.10 -31.35 -28.99
CA LYS A 334 -12.59 -32.64 -28.52
C LYS A 334 -13.53 -33.37 -27.55
N ASN A 335 -14.75 -32.87 -27.31
CA ASN A 335 -15.73 -33.47 -26.39
C ASN A 335 -15.15 -33.79 -24.99
N TYR A 336 -14.33 -32.90 -24.44
CA TYR A 336 -13.81 -33.11 -23.08
C TYR A 336 -14.92 -33.07 -22.03
N HIS A 337 -14.81 -33.93 -21.02
CA HIS A 337 -15.62 -33.82 -19.81
C HIS A 337 -15.43 -32.45 -19.15
N MET A 338 -16.53 -31.88 -18.66
CA MET A 338 -16.59 -30.54 -18.08
C MET A 338 -15.58 -30.32 -16.94
N GLU A 339 -15.26 -31.36 -16.18
CA GLU A 339 -14.24 -31.30 -15.12
C GLU A 339 -12.83 -31.10 -15.66
N LYS A 340 -12.44 -31.86 -16.70
CA LYS A 340 -11.15 -31.71 -17.39
C LYS A 340 -11.04 -30.36 -18.09
N PHE A 341 -12.15 -29.85 -18.64
CA PHE A 341 -12.21 -28.51 -19.21
C PHE A 341 -11.76 -27.46 -18.20
N TRP A 342 -12.37 -27.44 -17.02
CA TRP A 342 -12.04 -26.45 -15.99
C TRP A 342 -10.61 -26.58 -15.51
N GLU A 343 -10.12 -27.82 -15.31
CA GLU A 343 -8.73 -28.05 -14.90
C GLU A 343 -7.73 -27.51 -15.91
N TYR A 344 -7.96 -27.80 -17.19
CA TYR A 344 -7.11 -27.30 -18.26
C TYR A 344 -7.17 -25.77 -18.34
N LEU A 345 -8.36 -25.18 -18.22
CA LEU A 345 -8.54 -23.72 -18.20
C LEU A 345 -7.77 -23.09 -17.04
N ILE A 346 -7.92 -23.63 -15.81
CA ILE A 346 -7.22 -23.16 -14.60
C ILE A 346 -5.70 -23.27 -14.75
N HIS A 347 -5.20 -24.36 -15.33
CA HIS A 347 -3.77 -24.59 -15.52
C HIS A 347 -3.15 -23.58 -16.49
N ASN A 348 -3.85 -23.25 -17.58
CA ASN A 348 -3.37 -22.37 -18.64
C ASN A 348 -3.54 -20.86 -18.39
N MET A 349 -4.27 -20.48 -17.34
CA MET A 349 -4.27 -19.09 -16.89
C MET A 349 -2.92 -18.73 -16.27
N GLU A 350 -2.44 -17.52 -16.53
CA GLU A 350 -1.23 -17.00 -15.89
C GLU A 350 -1.61 -16.19 -14.65
N ASN A 351 -2.72 -15.46 -14.73
CA ASN A 351 -3.16 -14.59 -13.66
C ASN A 351 -3.70 -15.38 -12.45
N LYS A 352 -3.13 -15.09 -11.26
CA LYS A 352 -3.50 -15.75 -10.00
C LYS A 352 -4.95 -15.49 -9.58
N GLN A 353 -5.48 -14.29 -9.85
CA GLN A 353 -6.89 -13.94 -9.58
C GLN A 353 -7.83 -14.73 -10.51
N SER A 354 -7.45 -14.91 -11.78
CA SER A 354 -8.19 -15.76 -12.73
C SER A 354 -8.29 -17.20 -12.22
N LYS A 355 -7.18 -17.79 -11.75
CA LYS A 355 -7.18 -19.15 -11.17
C LYS A 355 -8.09 -19.28 -9.96
N VAL A 356 -8.07 -18.31 -9.05
CA VAL A 356 -8.93 -18.31 -7.84
C VAL A 356 -10.40 -18.27 -8.25
N LEU A 357 -10.77 -17.39 -9.19
CA LEU A 357 -12.15 -17.25 -9.64
C LEU A 357 -12.63 -18.52 -10.37
N LEU A 358 -11.81 -19.10 -11.25
CA LEU A 358 -12.14 -20.34 -11.95
C LEU A 358 -12.27 -21.54 -11.02
N ASN A 359 -11.38 -21.67 -10.03
CA ASN A 359 -11.52 -22.70 -9.00
C ASN A 359 -12.84 -22.55 -8.23
N LEU A 360 -13.25 -21.33 -7.92
CA LEU A 360 -14.54 -21.07 -7.29
C LEU A 360 -15.71 -21.44 -8.20
N VAL A 361 -15.66 -21.11 -9.50
CA VAL A 361 -16.69 -21.52 -10.48
C VAL A 361 -16.78 -23.04 -10.61
N LYS A 362 -15.64 -23.73 -10.80
CA LYS A 362 -15.58 -25.20 -10.86
C LYS A 362 -16.26 -25.84 -9.65
N ARG A 363 -16.06 -25.27 -8.46
CA ARG A 363 -16.61 -25.77 -7.20
C ARG A 363 -18.12 -25.49 -7.07
N MET A 364 -18.58 -24.30 -7.45
CA MET A 364 -20.01 -23.95 -7.45
C MET A 364 -20.82 -24.86 -8.39
N LEU A 365 -20.27 -25.13 -9.59
CA LEU A 365 -20.94 -25.95 -10.60
C LEU A 365 -21.21 -27.40 -10.18
N LYS A 366 -20.43 -27.96 -9.24
CA LYS A 366 -20.68 -29.32 -8.72
C LYS A 366 -22.00 -29.42 -7.94
N LYS A 367 -22.60 -28.30 -7.55
CA LYS A 367 -23.82 -28.26 -6.75
C LYS A 367 -25.07 -27.96 -7.55
N SER A 368 -25.12 -26.78 -8.16
CA SER A 368 -26.31 -26.28 -8.84
C SER A 368 -25.90 -25.27 -9.90
N SER A 369 -26.33 -25.49 -11.14
CA SER A 369 -26.07 -24.58 -12.26
C SER A 369 -26.74 -23.22 -12.04
N THR A 370 -28.03 -23.20 -11.70
CA THR A 370 -28.83 -21.98 -11.50
C THR A 370 -28.28 -21.13 -10.38
N GLU A 371 -28.01 -21.75 -9.23
CA GLU A 371 -27.45 -21.06 -8.08
C GLU A 371 -26.06 -20.52 -8.40
N THR A 372 -25.23 -21.29 -9.11
CA THR A 372 -23.92 -20.82 -9.60
C THR A 372 -24.06 -19.58 -10.46
N GLY A 373 -25.04 -19.55 -11.38
CA GLY A 373 -25.31 -18.39 -12.23
C GLY A 373 -25.57 -17.13 -11.41
N THR A 374 -26.49 -17.20 -10.45
CA THR A 374 -26.83 -16.05 -9.58
C THR A 374 -25.63 -15.55 -8.75
N ARG A 375 -24.88 -16.47 -8.14
CA ARG A 375 -23.71 -16.15 -7.31
C ARG A 375 -22.57 -15.57 -8.15
N LEU A 376 -22.30 -16.16 -9.31
CA LEU A 376 -21.26 -15.69 -10.23
C LEU A 376 -21.58 -14.29 -10.75
N LYS A 377 -22.84 -14.00 -11.06
CA LYS A 377 -23.31 -12.66 -11.44
C LYS A 377 -23.04 -11.62 -10.35
N ASN A 378 -23.31 -11.95 -9.09
CA ASN A 378 -23.01 -11.08 -7.95
C ASN A 378 -21.49 -10.84 -7.79
N ILE A 379 -20.67 -11.88 -7.95
CA ILE A 379 -19.20 -11.75 -7.89
C ILE A 379 -18.69 -10.84 -9.01
N ILE A 380 -19.20 -11.01 -10.23
CA ILE A 380 -18.82 -10.20 -11.39
C ILE A 380 -19.29 -8.76 -11.22
N HIS A 381 -20.49 -8.54 -10.69
CA HIS A 381 -20.97 -7.20 -10.36
C HIS A 381 -20.04 -6.48 -9.37
N ASN A 382 -19.61 -7.17 -8.30
CA ASN A 382 -18.63 -6.62 -7.35
C ASN A 382 -17.27 -6.34 -8.00
N ILE A 383 -16.80 -7.21 -8.89
CA ILE A 383 -15.58 -6.98 -9.68
C ILE A 383 -15.74 -5.73 -10.56
N ASN A 384 -16.89 -5.53 -11.19
CA ASN A 384 -17.15 -4.36 -12.04
C ASN A 384 -17.20 -3.06 -11.22
N ILE A 385 -17.83 -3.07 -10.04
CA ILE A 385 -17.76 -1.94 -9.09
C ILE A 385 -16.30 -1.63 -8.73
N ASN A 386 -15.49 -2.66 -8.43
CA ASN A 386 -14.07 -2.50 -8.15
C ASN A 386 -13.31 -1.88 -9.33
N LYS A 387 -13.60 -2.30 -10.58
CA LYS A 387 -13.03 -1.71 -11.79
C LYS A 387 -13.36 -0.22 -11.91
N GLN A 388 -14.60 0.20 -11.60
CA GLN A 388 -14.97 1.62 -11.60
C GLN A 388 -14.10 2.44 -10.62
N TYR A 389 -13.83 1.90 -9.43
CA TYR A 389 -12.94 2.56 -8.47
C TYR A 389 -11.49 2.61 -8.96
N ILE A 390 -11.02 1.58 -9.64
CA ILE A 390 -9.69 1.55 -10.25
C ILE A 390 -9.58 2.62 -11.36
N GLU A 391 -10.59 2.75 -12.22
CA GLU A 391 -10.63 3.80 -13.24
C GLU A 391 -10.67 5.20 -12.63
N LYS A 392 -11.51 5.43 -11.61
CA LYS A 392 -11.51 6.69 -10.86
C LYS A 392 -10.12 7.04 -10.31
N ARG A 393 -9.41 6.05 -9.76
CA ARG A 393 -8.03 6.24 -9.28
C ARG A 393 -7.05 6.54 -10.42
N LYS A 394 -7.20 5.93 -11.60
CA LYS A 394 -6.37 6.27 -12.77
C LYS A 394 -6.57 7.72 -13.21
N VAL A 395 -7.81 8.20 -13.23
CA VAL A 395 -8.12 9.61 -13.54
C VAL A 395 -7.48 10.55 -12.52
N LEU A 396 -7.59 10.24 -11.23
CA LEU A 396 -6.93 11.02 -10.16
C LEU A 396 -5.40 11.02 -10.32
N LEU A 397 -4.80 9.87 -10.65
CA LEU A 397 -3.36 9.78 -10.92
C LEU A 397 -2.96 10.63 -12.13
N LYS A 398 -3.74 10.63 -13.22
CA LYS A 398 -3.48 11.51 -14.38
C LYS A 398 -3.56 13.00 -14.02
N SER A 399 -4.56 13.39 -13.23
CA SER A 399 -4.67 14.77 -12.72
C SER A 399 -3.44 15.15 -11.89
N LEU A 400 -2.98 14.25 -11.02
CA LEU A 400 -1.76 14.43 -10.24
C LEU A 400 -0.49 14.51 -11.11
N GLN A 401 -0.38 13.70 -12.16
CA GLN A 401 0.73 13.76 -13.11
C GLN A 401 0.85 15.16 -13.71
N PHE A 402 -0.27 15.73 -14.14
CA PHE A 402 -0.29 17.08 -14.70
C PHE A 402 0.14 18.15 -13.68
N LYS A 403 -0.46 18.15 -12.48
CA LYS A 403 -0.11 19.10 -11.40
C LYS A 403 1.36 19.05 -11.03
N VAL A 404 1.92 17.84 -10.96
CA VAL A 404 3.33 17.64 -10.64
C VAL A 404 4.24 18.21 -11.71
N LEU A 405 3.93 17.94 -12.99
CA LEU A 405 4.80 18.39 -14.07
C LEU A 405 4.92 19.92 -14.02
N ILE A 406 3.80 20.63 -13.88
CA ILE A 406 3.79 22.09 -13.69
C ILE A 406 4.67 22.50 -12.51
N LEU A 407 4.49 21.85 -11.35
CA LEU A 407 5.27 22.20 -10.16
C LEU A 407 6.78 21.93 -10.33
N LEU A 408 7.16 20.86 -11.01
CA LEU A 408 8.56 20.55 -11.31
C LEU A 408 9.17 21.57 -12.29
N PHE A 409 8.41 22.04 -13.28
CA PHE A 409 8.83 23.13 -14.17
C PHE A 409 9.06 24.42 -13.40
N VAL A 410 8.11 24.82 -12.54
CA VAL A 410 8.23 26.00 -11.68
C VAL A 410 9.42 25.86 -10.73
N LEU A 411 9.61 24.68 -10.13
CA LEU A 411 10.78 24.41 -9.28
C LEU A 411 12.08 24.52 -10.05
N GLY A 412 12.16 23.99 -11.28
CA GLY A 412 13.34 24.12 -12.13
C GLY A 412 13.70 25.58 -12.40
N GLY A 413 12.71 26.39 -12.75
CA GLY A 413 12.88 27.84 -12.92
C GLY A 413 13.33 28.52 -11.62
N LEU A 414 12.62 28.30 -10.51
CA LEU A 414 12.96 28.89 -9.20
C LEU A 414 14.38 28.51 -8.74
N MET A 415 14.81 27.26 -8.91
CA MET A 415 16.16 26.84 -8.55
C MET A 415 17.22 27.51 -9.43
N GLY A 416 16.91 27.77 -10.71
CA GLY A 416 17.77 28.52 -11.61
C GLY A 416 17.95 29.95 -11.12
N VAL A 417 16.86 30.63 -10.75
CA VAL A 417 16.91 31.96 -10.13
C VAL A 417 17.71 31.94 -8.83
N MET A 418 17.41 31.00 -7.94
CA MET A 418 18.08 30.91 -6.63
C MET A 418 19.59 30.69 -6.76
N THR A 419 20.04 29.93 -7.76
CA THR A 419 21.48 29.70 -7.99
C THR A 419 22.26 31.01 -8.13
N ASN A 420 21.68 32.00 -8.81
CA ASN A 420 22.30 33.31 -9.02
C ASN A 420 22.04 34.29 -7.86
N ILE A 421 21.00 34.07 -7.04
CA ILE A 421 20.72 34.91 -5.86
C ILE A 421 21.58 34.51 -4.65
N ILE A 422 21.93 33.23 -4.50
CA ILE A 422 22.73 32.71 -3.36
C ILE A 422 23.99 33.54 -3.06
N PRO A 423 24.81 33.94 -4.06
CA PRO A 423 25.98 34.76 -3.82
C PRO A 423 25.65 36.09 -3.12
N PHE A 424 24.56 36.74 -3.50
CA PHE A 424 24.10 37.99 -2.89
C PHE A 424 23.67 37.80 -1.44
N PHE A 425 22.97 36.70 -1.13
CA PHE A 425 22.65 36.37 0.26
C PHE A 425 23.92 36.18 1.08
N SER A 426 24.86 35.38 0.59
CA SER A 426 26.12 35.14 1.32
C SER A 426 26.87 36.44 1.63
N GLN A 427 26.94 37.37 0.67
CA GLN A 427 27.55 38.69 0.89
C GLN A 427 26.79 39.52 1.92
N PHE A 428 25.45 39.58 1.81
CA PHE A 428 24.62 40.28 2.77
C PHE A 428 24.88 39.80 4.21
N PHE A 429 24.98 38.48 4.42
CA PHE A 429 25.28 37.94 5.75
C PHE A 429 26.71 38.17 6.21
N LEU A 430 27.68 38.15 5.30
CA LEU A 430 29.06 38.52 5.63
C LEU A 430 29.14 39.97 6.14
N ILE A 431 28.42 40.90 5.51
CA ILE A 431 28.33 42.31 5.95
C ILE A 431 27.69 42.40 7.33
N MET A 432 26.55 41.72 7.53
CA MET A 432 25.84 41.72 8.82
C MET A 432 26.67 41.13 9.97
N ASN A 433 27.49 40.11 9.71
CA ASN A 433 28.32 39.46 10.73
C ASN A 433 29.63 40.21 11.02
N ASN A 434 30.26 40.83 10.02
CA ASN A 434 31.59 41.45 10.17
C ASN A 434 31.54 42.95 10.46
N GLY A 435 30.37 43.60 10.36
CA GLY A 435 30.14 44.96 10.88
C GLY A 435 30.82 46.12 10.12
N SER A 436 31.67 45.84 9.13
CA SER A 436 32.32 46.86 8.29
C SER A 436 31.68 46.91 6.90
N PHE A 437 30.97 48.00 6.61
CA PHE A 437 30.41 48.32 5.28
C PHE A 437 31.48 48.76 4.25
N THR A 438 32.74 48.84 4.66
CA THR A 438 33.80 49.38 3.82
C THR A 438 34.26 48.31 2.83
N GLU A 439 33.85 48.52 1.58
CA GLU A 439 34.15 47.76 0.35
C GLU A 439 33.24 46.54 0.10
N ILE A 440 32.03 46.83 -0.39
CA ILE A 440 31.24 45.88 -1.18
C ILE A 440 31.98 45.68 -2.51
N VAL A 441 33.03 44.86 -2.50
CA VAL A 441 33.57 44.32 -3.74
C VAL A 441 32.56 43.28 -4.19
N PHE A 442 31.70 43.64 -5.15
CA PHE A 442 31.01 42.62 -5.92
C PHE A 442 32.11 41.81 -6.61
N PRO A 443 32.39 40.56 -6.18
CA PRO A 443 33.32 39.74 -6.90
C PRO A 443 32.76 39.63 -8.31
N GLN A 444 33.59 39.92 -9.32
CA GLN A 444 33.30 39.46 -10.68
C GLN A 444 33.01 37.97 -10.55
N GLN A 445 31.74 37.59 -10.71
CA GLN A 445 31.32 36.22 -10.52
C GLN A 445 31.78 35.46 -11.75
N ASP A 446 32.99 34.91 -11.70
CA ASP A 446 33.39 33.94 -12.70
C ASP A 446 32.44 32.74 -12.63
N ILE A 447 31.97 32.28 -13.79
CA ILE A 447 31.10 31.11 -13.95
C ILE A 447 31.64 29.89 -13.16
N PHE A 448 32.97 29.79 -13.02
CA PHE A 448 33.62 28.74 -12.25
C PHE A 448 33.29 28.75 -10.75
N THR A 449 33.02 29.92 -10.16
CA THR A 449 32.62 30.05 -8.75
C THR A 449 31.19 29.57 -8.49
N LEU A 450 30.31 29.69 -9.50
CA LEU A 450 28.94 29.18 -9.44
C LEU A 450 28.84 27.68 -9.69
N LEU A 451 29.86 27.07 -10.32
CA LEU A 451 29.81 25.67 -10.78
C LEU A 451 29.49 24.65 -9.67
N PRO A 452 30.06 24.71 -8.44
CA PRO A 452 29.70 23.79 -7.36
C PRO A 452 28.23 23.91 -6.93
N ILE A 453 27.71 25.14 -6.86
CA ILE A 453 26.30 25.41 -6.53
C ILE A 453 25.42 24.90 -7.67
N ALA A 454 25.76 25.25 -8.91
CA ALA A 454 25.00 24.86 -10.08
C ALA A 454 24.91 23.33 -10.23
N PHE A 455 26.02 22.63 -9.98
CA PHE A 455 26.08 21.16 -10.03
C PHE A 455 25.26 20.51 -8.92
N THR A 456 25.35 21.01 -7.69
CA THR A 456 24.65 20.42 -6.55
C THR A 456 23.14 20.62 -6.66
N LEU A 457 22.69 21.82 -7.00
CA LEU A 457 21.27 22.12 -7.20
C LEU A 457 20.70 21.45 -8.43
N GLY A 458 21.43 21.43 -9.54
CA GLY A 458 21.06 20.66 -10.74
C GLY A 458 20.93 19.16 -10.45
N SER A 459 21.85 18.59 -9.67
CA SER A 459 21.79 17.17 -9.27
C SER A 459 20.59 16.89 -8.35
N ILE A 460 20.36 17.72 -7.34
CA ILE A 460 19.20 17.63 -6.44
C ILE A 460 17.90 17.71 -7.24
N LEU A 461 17.80 18.68 -8.16
CA LEU A 461 16.63 18.86 -9.03
C LEU A 461 16.39 17.66 -9.94
N PHE A 462 17.45 17.14 -10.58
CA PHE A 462 17.33 15.97 -11.44
C PHE A 462 16.84 14.74 -10.68
N ILE A 463 17.40 14.50 -9.48
CA ILE A 463 17.04 13.34 -8.67
C ILE A 463 15.62 13.47 -8.09
N THR A 464 15.25 14.66 -7.58
CA THR A 464 13.88 14.93 -7.11
C THR A 464 12.86 14.72 -8.23
N ALA A 465 13.09 15.31 -9.41
CA ALA A 465 12.23 15.14 -10.57
C ALA A 465 12.09 13.66 -10.96
N LYS A 466 13.20 12.89 -10.98
CA LYS A 466 13.18 11.46 -11.31
C LYS A 466 12.41 10.64 -10.29
N ILE A 467 12.56 10.92 -9.00
CA ILE A 467 11.87 10.20 -7.93
C ILE A 467 10.38 10.52 -7.95
N ILE A 468 10.01 11.79 -8.10
CA ILE A 468 8.62 12.24 -8.12
C ILE A 468 7.90 11.71 -9.37
N THR A 469 8.49 11.82 -10.56
CA THR A 469 7.88 11.30 -11.80
C THR A 469 7.71 9.78 -11.75
N LYS A 470 8.69 9.05 -11.19
CA LYS A 470 8.57 7.61 -10.94
C LYS A 470 7.49 7.27 -9.91
N ALA A 471 7.33 8.10 -8.88
CA ALA A 471 6.28 7.93 -7.86
C ALA A 471 4.87 7.99 -8.45
N ILE A 472 4.64 8.87 -9.42
CA ILE A 472 3.34 9.02 -10.10
C ILE A 472 3.22 8.11 -11.32
N LYS A 473 4.14 7.15 -11.49
CA LYS A 473 4.15 6.18 -12.60
C LYS A 473 4.12 6.81 -14.00
N LEU A 474 4.83 7.94 -14.19
CA LEU A 474 5.07 8.47 -15.54
C LEU A 474 5.99 7.51 -16.31
N ARG A 475 5.57 7.11 -17.52
CA ARG A 475 6.28 6.12 -18.35
C ARG A 475 7.74 6.53 -18.61
N ASN A 476 7.96 7.79 -18.96
CA ASN A 476 9.28 8.32 -19.34
C ASN A 476 9.87 9.23 -18.26
N SER A 477 9.97 8.75 -17.01
CA SER A 477 10.50 9.54 -15.87
C SER A 477 11.84 10.24 -16.14
N LEU A 478 12.77 9.57 -16.84
CA LEU A 478 14.08 10.14 -17.21
C LEU A 478 13.95 11.35 -18.13
N PHE A 479 13.11 11.27 -19.16
CA PHE A 479 12.90 12.35 -20.14
C PHE A 479 12.40 13.62 -19.47
N TYR A 480 11.38 13.52 -18.62
CA TYR A 480 10.87 14.69 -17.88
C TYR A 480 11.91 15.27 -16.90
N SER A 481 12.75 14.43 -16.30
CA SER A 481 13.82 14.90 -15.40
C SER A 481 14.89 15.69 -16.17
N LEU A 482 15.22 15.28 -17.40
CA LEU A 482 16.13 16.01 -18.28
C LEU A 482 15.55 17.34 -18.73
N ILE A 483 14.25 17.39 -19.07
CA ILE A 483 13.58 18.65 -19.43
C ILE A 483 13.62 19.63 -18.26
N VAL A 484 13.32 19.19 -17.04
CA VAL A 484 13.34 20.05 -15.85
C VAL A 484 14.76 20.58 -15.59
N LEU A 485 15.79 19.75 -15.79
CA LEU A 485 17.18 20.18 -15.70
C LEU A 485 17.55 21.21 -16.77
N LEU A 486 17.05 21.03 -18.00
CA LEU A 486 17.27 21.98 -19.10
C LEU A 486 16.64 23.34 -18.80
N VAL A 487 15.41 23.36 -18.29
CA VAL A 487 14.74 24.61 -17.86
C VAL A 487 15.53 25.31 -16.77
N TYR A 488 16.05 24.55 -15.80
CA TYR A 488 16.92 25.08 -14.76
C TYR A 488 18.19 25.74 -15.34
N LEU A 489 18.92 25.03 -16.22
CA LEU A 489 20.14 25.56 -16.83
C LEU A 489 19.88 26.80 -17.68
N LEU A 490 18.77 26.80 -18.43
CA LEU A 490 18.37 27.93 -19.27
C LEU A 490 18.06 29.17 -18.43
N VAL A 491 17.26 29.03 -17.36
CA VAL A 491 16.93 30.15 -16.46
C VAL A 491 18.18 30.67 -15.73
N MET A 492 19.04 29.78 -15.26
CA MET A 492 20.31 30.14 -14.63
C MET A 492 21.18 30.96 -15.60
N TYR A 493 21.36 30.49 -16.84
CA TYR A 493 22.16 31.17 -17.85
C TYR A 493 21.56 32.53 -18.25
N LEU A 494 20.24 32.62 -18.44
CA LEU A 494 19.59 33.88 -18.78
C LEU A 494 19.81 34.95 -17.70
N ILE A 495 19.67 34.59 -16.43
CA ILE A 495 19.85 35.56 -15.33
C ILE A 495 21.30 35.97 -15.19
N ASP A 496 22.24 35.03 -15.35
CA ASP A 496 23.68 35.35 -15.33
C ASP A 496 24.05 36.33 -16.45
N PHE A 497 23.53 36.11 -17.66
CA PHE A 497 23.70 37.02 -18.79
C PHE A 497 23.11 38.41 -18.56
N TYR A 498 22.02 38.54 -17.79
CA TYR A 498 21.42 39.84 -17.45
C TYR A 498 22.14 40.56 -16.29
N LEU A 499 22.94 39.84 -15.49
CA LEU A 499 23.69 40.41 -14.36
C LEU A 499 25.11 40.85 -14.76
N LEU A 500 25.65 40.30 -15.85
CA LEU A 500 26.85 40.77 -16.55
C LEU A 500 26.57 42.06 -17.34
#